data_AF-A0A443LVW9-F1
#
_entry.id   AF-A0A443LVW9-F1
#
_cell.length_a   1.000
_cell.length_b   1.000
_cell.length_c   1.000
_cell.angle_alpha   90.00
_cell.angle_beta   90.00
_cell.angle_gamma   90.00
#
_symmetry.space_group_name_H-M   'P 1'
#
loop_
_entity.id
_entity.type
_entity.pdbx_description
1 polymer ?
#
loop_
_entity_poly.entity_id
_entity_poly.type
_entity_poly.pdbx_seq_one_letter_code
_entity_poly.pdbx_strand_id
1 'polypeptide(L)'
;MRGGRFGKLGDRLRSEAGVVTVEFVIIFPALLLMLALIAFVSLLIASQSEVQQVAFELARKGFSLVGQNYDGDICLKLGQDYLPALAQNSVTLSAAKFEPMASCPGQPAASGLLTIRVTYDLAGGGASQFGQMLGVNLGQITRSASVIVR
;
A
#
# COMPACT_ATOMS: atom_id res chain seq x y z
N MET A 1 74.04 26.24 21.05
CA MET A 1 73.68 24.90 20.54
C MET A 1 72.61 24.28 21.43
N ARG A 2 71.67 23.53 20.82
CA ARG A 2 70.47 22.84 21.38
C ARG A 2 69.27 23.77 21.64
N GLY A 3 68.19 23.80 20.85
CA GLY A 3 67.74 22.91 19.77
C GLY A 3 66.65 21.93 20.23
N GLY A 4 65.42 22.43 20.37
CA GLY A 4 64.13 21.81 20.03
C GLY A 4 63.72 20.46 20.63
N ARG A 5 62.63 20.45 21.44
CA ARG A 5 61.71 19.30 21.55
C ARG A 5 60.34 19.66 22.18
N PHE A 6 59.53 20.49 21.53
CA PHE A 6 58.14 20.77 21.92
C PHE A 6 57.18 20.65 20.72
N GLY A 7 57.11 19.46 20.11
CA GLY A 7 56.36 19.27 18.87
C GLY A 7 55.70 17.90 18.71
N LYS A 8 55.21 17.28 19.80
CA LYS A 8 54.51 15.97 19.73
C LYS A 8 53.37 15.81 20.73
N LEU A 9 52.49 16.80 20.87
CA LEU A 9 51.23 16.64 21.61
C LEU A 9 49.97 17.09 20.85
N GLY A 10 50.10 17.63 19.63
CA GLY A 10 48.94 18.12 18.86
C GLY A 10 48.15 17.07 18.06
N ASP A 11 48.74 15.90 17.77
CA ASP A 11 48.16 14.98 16.78
C ASP A 11 47.12 13.97 17.32
N ARG A 12 46.98 13.81 18.64
CA ARG A 12 46.02 12.83 19.20
C ARG A 12 44.64 13.40 19.52
N LEU A 13 44.49 14.72 19.63
CA LEU A 13 43.18 15.35 19.89
C LEU A 13 42.36 15.53 18.60
N ARG A 14 42.96 15.36 17.41
CA ARG A 14 42.28 15.50 16.11
C ARG A 14 41.66 14.21 15.60
N SER A 15 41.91 13.07 16.26
CA SER A 15 41.54 11.74 15.77
C SER A 15 40.19 11.23 16.27
N GLU A 16 39.68 11.71 17.41
CA GLU A 16 38.41 11.21 17.97
C GLU A 16 37.19 11.98 17.48
N ALA A 17 37.32 13.31 17.29
CA ALA A 17 36.23 14.13 16.76
C ALA A 17 35.82 13.72 15.32
N GLY A 18 36.78 13.31 14.49
CA GLY A 18 36.52 12.83 13.13
C GLY A 18 35.81 11.47 13.10
N VAL A 19 36.18 10.55 13.99
CA VAL A 19 35.59 9.21 14.08
C VAL A 19 34.12 9.28 14.50
N VAL A 20 33.80 10.12 15.50
CA VAL A 20 32.41 10.33 15.97
C VAL A 20 31.55 10.95 14.87
N THR A 21 32.08 11.90 14.08
CA THR A 21 31.32 12.46 12.95
C THR A 21 31.09 11.45 11.81
N VAL A 22 32.02 10.52 11.57
CA VAL A 22 31.86 9.48 10.54
C VAL A 22 30.79 8.46 10.93
N GLU A 23 30.75 8.05 12.20
CA GLU A 23 29.67 7.20 12.70
C GLU A 23 28.30 7.86 12.54
N PHE A 24 28.19 9.15 12.89
CA PHE A 24 26.92 9.86 12.76
C PHE A 24 26.48 9.99 11.29
N VAL A 25 27.42 10.26 10.37
CA VAL A 25 27.16 10.36 8.93
C VAL A 25 26.69 9.04 8.31
N ILE A 26 27.01 7.90 8.91
CA ILE A 26 26.58 6.57 8.42
C ILE A 26 25.30 6.12 9.13
N ILE A 27 25.27 6.20 10.46
CA ILE A 27 24.18 5.69 11.30
C ILE A 27 22.92 6.54 11.12
N PHE A 28 23.03 7.87 11.02
CA PHE A 28 21.86 8.73 10.90
C PHE A 28 21.07 8.51 9.60
N PRO A 29 21.69 8.50 8.40
CA PRO A 29 20.98 8.13 7.17
C PRO A 29 20.44 6.70 7.20
N ALA A 30 21.15 5.75 7.80
CA ALA A 30 20.68 4.38 7.94
C ALA A 30 19.40 4.30 8.80
N LEU A 31 19.33 5.06 9.90
CA LEU A 31 18.13 5.16 10.73
C LEU A 31 16.98 5.84 9.98
N LEU A 32 17.23 6.92 9.25
CA LEU A 32 16.20 7.56 8.43
C LEU A 32 15.65 6.61 7.36
N LEU A 33 16.52 5.85 6.69
CA LEU A 33 16.14 4.86 5.70
C LEU A 33 15.31 3.74 6.34
N MET A 34 15.71 3.28 7.53
CA MET A 34 14.94 2.29 8.30
C MET A 34 13.54 2.81 8.65
N LEU A 35 13.42 4.03 9.16
CA LEU A 35 12.12 4.63 9.50
C LEU A 35 11.23 4.80 8.26
N ALA A 36 11.82 5.27 7.15
CA ALA A 36 11.10 5.42 5.89
C ALA A 36 10.63 4.06 5.34
N LEU A 37 11.44 3.01 5.47
CA LEU A 37 11.07 1.65 5.11
C LEU A 37 9.93 1.10 5.97
N ILE A 38 9.96 1.35 7.29
CA ILE A 38 8.86 0.97 8.19
C ILE A 38 7.57 1.67 7.77
N ALA A 39 7.60 2.99 7.59
CA ALA A 39 6.44 3.77 7.16
C ALA A 39 5.89 3.28 5.81
N PHE A 40 6.78 2.96 4.87
CA PHE A 40 6.43 2.43 3.56
C PHE A 40 5.73 1.06 3.65
N VAL A 41 6.30 0.11 4.41
CA VAL A 41 5.69 -1.21 4.61
C VAL A 41 4.34 -1.08 5.32
N SER A 42 4.22 -0.19 6.31
CA SER A 42 2.96 0.09 6.98
C SER A 42 1.89 0.61 6.01
N LEU A 43 2.23 1.54 5.12
CA LEU A 43 1.32 2.03 4.08
C LEU A 43 0.91 0.93 3.10
N LEU A 44 1.84 0.07 2.70
CA LEU A 44 1.53 -1.07 1.84
C LEU A 44 0.56 -2.04 2.51
N ILE A 45 0.78 -2.38 3.77
CA ILE A 45 -0.10 -3.28 4.52
C ILE A 45 -1.49 -2.63 4.69
N ALA A 46 -1.54 -1.34 5.04
CA ALA A 46 -2.80 -0.60 5.17
C ALA A 46 -3.60 -0.62 3.87
N SER A 47 -2.97 -0.26 2.75
CA SER A 47 -3.63 -0.27 1.44
C SER A 47 -4.16 -1.66 1.05
N GLN A 48 -3.38 -2.73 1.29
CA GLN A 48 -3.83 -4.08 1.03
C GLN A 48 -5.02 -4.50 1.90
N SER A 49 -5.02 -4.09 3.16
CA SER A 49 -6.10 -4.39 4.10
C SER A 49 -7.39 -3.67 3.72
N GLU A 50 -7.31 -2.40 3.30
CA GLU A 50 -8.49 -1.63 2.88
C GLU A 50 -9.07 -2.18 1.57
N VAL A 51 -8.24 -2.57 0.59
CA VAL A 51 -8.74 -3.19 -0.67
C VAL A 51 -9.48 -4.50 -0.38
N GLN A 52 -9.02 -5.29 0.61
CA GLN A 52 -9.73 -6.48 1.06
C GLN A 52 -11.07 -6.14 1.71
N GLN A 53 -11.11 -5.10 2.55
CA GLN A 53 -12.35 -4.62 3.18
C GLN A 53 -13.35 -4.16 2.13
N VAL A 54 -12.92 -3.39 1.13
CA VAL A 54 -13.76 -2.97 0.00
C VAL A 54 -14.33 -4.17 -0.73
N ALA A 55 -13.51 -5.17 -1.07
CA ALA A 55 -13.99 -6.38 -1.72
C ALA A 55 -15.06 -7.10 -0.89
N PHE A 56 -14.89 -7.17 0.43
CA PHE A 56 -15.85 -7.79 1.34
C PHE A 56 -17.16 -7.00 1.46
N GLU A 57 -17.09 -5.67 1.57
CA GLU A 57 -18.26 -4.80 1.60
C GLU A 57 -19.05 -4.87 0.30
N LEU A 58 -18.38 -4.90 -0.84
CA LEU A 58 -19.03 -5.08 -2.14
C LEU A 58 -19.68 -6.44 -2.25
N ALA A 59 -19.04 -7.53 -1.79
CA ALA A 59 -19.67 -8.85 -1.75
C ALA A 59 -20.91 -8.86 -0.86
N ARG A 60 -20.86 -8.21 0.30
CA ARG A 60 -22.02 -8.07 1.20
C ARG A 60 -23.16 -7.26 0.57
N LYS A 61 -22.86 -6.17 -0.13
CA LYS A 61 -23.87 -5.39 -0.87
C LYS A 61 -24.43 -6.18 -2.05
N GLY A 62 -23.59 -6.94 -2.73
CA GLY A 62 -24.00 -7.85 -3.79
C GLY A 62 -24.98 -8.91 -3.30
N PHE A 63 -24.73 -9.51 -2.13
CA PHE A 63 -25.69 -10.42 -1.48
C PHE A 63 -27.05 -9.74 -1.26
N SER A 64 -27.07 -8.49 -0.78
CA SER A 64 -28.31 -7.73 -0.61
C SER A 64 -29.05 -7.47 -1.92
N LEU A 65 -28.32 -7.25 -3.04
CA LEU A 65 -28.92 -7.05 -4.35
C LEU A 65 -29.56 -8.32 -4.89
N VAL A 66 -28.92 -9.48 -4.67
CA VAL A 66 -29.49 -10.79 -5.01
C VAL A 66 -30.77 -11.04 -4.22
N GLY A 67 -30.78 -10.76 -2.91
CA GLY A 67 -31.98 -10.91 -2.07
C GLY A 67 -33.15 -10.00 -2.47
N GLN A 68 -32.89 -8.95 -3.25
CA GLN A 68 -33.90 -8.05 -3.82
C GLN A 68 -34.35 -8.45 -5.23
N ASN A 69 -33.90 -9.59 -5.75
CA ASN A 69 -34.14 -10.06 -7.12
C ASN A 69 -33.76 -9.00 -8.17
N TYR A 70 -32.60 -8.37 -8.01
CA TYR A 70 -32.09 -7.43 -9.00
C TYR A 70 -31.80 -8.12 -10.33
N ASP A 71 -32.44 -7.64 -11.40
CA ASP A 71 -32.46 -8.29 -12.73
C ASP A 71 -31.32 -7.81 -13.66
N GLY A 72 -30.41 -6.98 -13.14
CA GLY A 72 -29.27 -6.43 -13.89
C GLY A 72 -27.93 -7.04 -13.47
N ASP A 73 -26.85 -6.55 -14.07
CA ASP A 73 -25.49 -6.97 -13.69
C ASP A 73 -25.09 -6.40 -12.32
N ILE A 74 -24.99 -7.28 -11.33
CA ILE A 74 -24.66 -6.94 -9.95
C ILE A 74 -23.25 -6.34 -9.88
N CYS A 75 -22.27 -6.85 -10.62
CA CYS A 75 -20.90 -6.37 -10.55
C CYS A 75 -20.75 -4.98 -11.17
N LEU A 76 -21.46 -4.70 -12.26
CA LEU A 76 -21.50 -3.34 -12.82
C LEU A 76 -22.16 -2.35 -11.85
N LYS A 77 -23.29 -2.71 -11.25
CA LYS A 77 -23.97 -1.85 -10.28
C LYS A 77 -23.10 -1.59 -9.05
N LEU A 78 -22.44 -2.62 -8.52
CA LEU A 78 -21.49 -2.49 -7.42
C LEU A 78 -20.30 -1.59 -7.79
N GLY A 79 -19.75 -1.74 -9.00
CA GLY A 79 -18.63 -0.95 -9.47
C GLY A 79 -18.97 0.52 -9.74
N GLN A 80 -20.20 0.82 -10.17
CA GLN A 80 -20.62 2.18 -10.50
C GLN A 80 -21.17 2.95 -9.31
N ASP A 81 -22.02 2.33 -8.49
CA ASP A 81 -22.74 3.03 -7.44
C ASP A 81 -22.04 2.93 -6.08
N TYR A 82 -21.45 1.78 -5.78
CA TYR A 82 -20.99 1.46 -4.42
C TYR A 82 -19.48 1.61 -4.25
N LEU A 83 -18.70 1.18 -5.24
CA LEU A 83 -17.24 1.24 -5.17
C LEU A 83 -16.71 2.68 -5.05
N PRO A 84 -17.23 3.69 -5.78
CA PRO A 84 -16.81 5.08 -5.58
C PRO A 84 -17.17 5.61 -4.19
N ALA A 85 -18.34 5.26 -3.66
CA ALA A 85 -18.77 5.67 -2.32
C ALA A 85 -17.90 5.04 -1.22
N LEU A 86 -17.51 3.77 -1.37
CA LEU A 86 -16.58 3.09 -0.47
C LEU A 86 -15.18 3.71 -0.53
N ALA A 87 -14.70 4.01 -1.72
CA ALA A 87 -13.39 4.62 -1.92
C ALA A 87 -13.32 6.08 -1.39
N GLN A 88 -14.42 6.85 -1.45
CA GLN A 88 -14.48 8.20 -0.87
C GLN A 88 -14.35 8.21 0.66
N ASN A 89 -14.69 7.11 1.33
CA ASN A 89 -14.55 6.98 2.79
C ASN A 89 -13.18 6.47 3.22
N SER A 90 -12.30 6.13 2.26
CA SER A 90 -10.94 5.69 2.53
C SER A 90 -9.98 6.89 2.54
N VAL A 91 -8.98 6.81 3.43
CA VAL A 91 -7.90 7.80 3.53
C VAL A 91 -6.73 7.45 2.62
N THR A 92 -6.57 6.17 2.26
CA THR A 92 -5.41 5.66 1.51
C THR A 92 -5.73 5.24 0.08
N LEU A 93 -7.00 5.05 -0.25
CA LEU A 93 -7.48 4.60 -1.56
C LEU A 93 -8.18 5.73 -2.31
N SER A 94 -8.08 5.71 -3.63
CA SER A 94 -8.79 6.62 -4.51
C SER A 94 -9.70 5.84 -5.46
N ALA A 95 -10.93 6.31 -5.65
CA ALA A 95 -11.88 5.72 -6.59
C ALA A 95 -11.30 5.61 -8.01
N ALA A 96 -10.50 6.61 -8.42
CA ALA A 96 -9.89 6.68 -9.74
C ALA A 96 -8.76 5.66 -9.98
N LYS A 97 -8.30 4.97 -8.93
CA LYS A 97 -7.25 3.96 -8.98
C LYS A 97 -7.80 2.53 -9.01
N PHE A 98 -9.11 2.36 -8.88
CA PHE A 98 -9.73 1.07 -9.10
C PHE A 98 -9.95 0.83 -10.59
N GLU A 99 -9.59 -0.37 -11.04
CA GLU A 99 -9.97 -0.83 -12.37
C GLU A 99 -11.49 -1.00 -12.46
N PRO A 100 -12.10 -0.70 -13.62
CA PRO A 100 -13.51 -0.95 -13.84
C PRO A 100 -13.85 -2.42 -13.57
N MET A 101 -14.88 -2.65 -12.75
CA MET A 101 -15.34 -4.02 -12.49
C MET A 101 -15.88 -4.63 -13.77
N ALA A 102 -15.42 -5.83 -14.11
CA ALA A 102 -15.94 -6.58 -15.24
C ALA A 102 -17.39 -7.04 -14.97
N SER A 103 -18.19 -7.06 -16.03
CA SER A 103 -19.53 -7.64 -16.03
C SER A 103 -19.50 -9.09 -15.53
N CYS A 104 -20.41 -9.46 -14.63
CA CYS A 104 -20.54 -10.81 -14.11
C CYS A 104 -21.90 -11.43 -14.47
N PRO A 105 -22.10 -11.80 -15.76
CA PRO A 105 -23.36 -12.36 -16.21
C PRO A 105 -23.63 -13.70 -15.53
N GLY A 106 -24.87 -13.92 -15.09
CA GLY A 106 -25.30 -15.19 -14.50
C GLY A 106 -24.77 -15.44 -13.09
N GLN A 107 -24.41 -14.39 -12.33
CA GLN A 107 -24.21 -14.51 -10.89
C GLN A 107 -25.51 -14.22 -10.10
N PRO A 108 -25.80 -14.95 -9.00
CA PRO A 108 -24.97 -15.98 -8.37
C PRO A 108 -24.80 -17.23 -9.25
N ALA A 109 -23.64 -17.87 -9.17
CA ALA A 109 -23.40 -19.12 -9.90
C ALA A 109 -24.44 -20.19 -9.48
N ALA A 110 -24.63 -21.24 -10.30
CA ALA A 110 -25.55 -22.35 -9.97
C ALA A 110 -25.26 -23.02 -8.60
N SER A 111 -24.06 -22.83 -8.05
CA SER A 111 -23.65 -23.24 -6.70
C SER A 111 -24.11 -22.31 -5.57
N GLY A 112 -24.81 -21.22 -5.89
CA GLY A 112 -25.17 -20.15 -4.96
C GLY A 112 -23.99 -19.23 -4.58
N LEU A 113 -22.85 -19.28 -5.28
CA LEU A 113 -21.70 -18.45 -4.95
C LEU A 113 -21.73 -17.14 -5.75
N LEU A 114 -21.66 -16.01 -5.06
CA LEU A 114 -21.40 -14.68 -5.61
C LEU A 114 -19.93 -14.33 -5.32
N THR A 115 -19.12 -14.11 -6.34
CA THR A 115 -17.70 -13.75 -6.21
C THR A 115 -17.46 -12.37 -6.80
N ILE A 116 -17.03 -11.45 -5.96
CA ILE A 116 -16.65 -10.09 -6.32
C ILE A 116 -15.14 -10.00 -6.37
N ARG A 117 -14.60 -9.48 -7.48
CA ARG A 117 -13.18 -9.21 -7.66
C ARG A 117 -12.97 -7.73 -7.86
N VAL A 118 -11.98 -7.19 -7.15
CA VAL A 118 -11.61 -5.78 -7.19
C VAL A 118 -10.11 -5.71 -7.45
N THR A 119 -9.72 -4.86 -8.40
CA THR A 119 -8.34 -4.60 -8.73
C THR A 119 -8.03 -3.13 -8.46
N TYR A 120 -6.98 -2.87 -7.71
CA TYR A 120 -6.52 -1.54 -7.35
C TYR A 120 -5.11 -1.31 -7.88
N ASP A 121 -4.90 -0.19 -8.58
CA ASP A 121 -3.60 0.24 -9.04
C ASP A 121 -2.86 1.02 -7.95
N LEU A 122 -1.75 0.45 -7.47
CA LEU A 122 -0.87 1.16 -6.53
C LEU A 122 0.10 2.12 -7.24
N ALA A 123 0.20 2.06 -8.56
CA ALA A 123 1.13 2.89 -9.33
C ALA A 123 0.76 4.38 -9.20
N GLY A 124 1.76 5.23 -9.05
CA GLY A 124 1.60 6.68 -8.84
C GLY A 124 1.20 7.11 -7.42
N GLY A 125 0.91 6.19 -6.49
CA GLY A 125 0.68 6.50 -5.07
C GLY A 125 1.98 6.73 -4.27
N GLY A 126 1.89 7.25 -3.05
CA GLY A 126 3.06 7.48 -2.18
C GLY A 126 3.93 6.22 -1.98
N ALA A 127 3.29 5.04 -1.95
CA ALA A 127 4.00 3.77 -1.95
C ALA A 127 4.80 3.56 -3.26
N SER A 128 4.22 3.75 -4.44
CA SER A 128 4.92 3.55 -5.72
C SER A 128 6.16 4.43 -5.90
N GLN A 129 6.15 5.67 -5.41
CA GLN A 129 7.31 6.58 -5.50
C GLN A 129 8.48 6.04 -4.67
N PHE A 130 8.19 5.51 -3.48
CA PHE A 130 9.19 4.89 -2.62
C PHE A 130 9.66 3.54 -3.18
N GLY A 131 8.74 2.75 -3.75
CA GLY A 131 9.06 1.52 -4.46
C GLY A 131 10.00 1.77 -5.65
N GLN A 132 9.73 2.77 -6.48
CA GLN A 132 10.60 3.16 -7.60
C GLN A 132 12.00 3.57 -7.14
N MET A 133 12.10 4.30 -6.01
CA MET A 133 13.38 4.65 -5.40
C MET A 133 14.18 3.41 -4.95
N LEU A 134 13.50 2.32 -4.60
CA LEU A 134 14.09 1.03 -4.22
C LEU A 134 14.19 0.04 -5.40
N GLY A 135 13.83 0.43 -6.63
CA GLY A 135 13.80 -0.45 -7.80
C GLY A 135 12.66 -1.47 -7.82
N VAL A 136 11.65 -1.30 -6.96
CA VAL A 136 10.47 -2.17 -6.85
C VAL A 136 9.27 -1.52 -7.53
N ASN A 137 8.76 -2.16 -8.58
CA ASN A 137 7.56 -1.70 -9.26
C ASN A 137 6.32 -2.22 -8.53
N LEU A 138 5.67 -1.35 -7.75
CA LEU A 138 4.38 -1.65 -7.12
C LEU A 138 3.30 -1.58 -8.20
N GLY A 139 2.92 -2.74 -8.73
CA GLY A 139 1.88 -2.89 -9.75
C GLY A 139 0.47 -2.85 -9.17
N GLN A 140 -0.38 -3.76 -9.63
CA GLN A 140 -1.78 -3.83 -9.23
C GLN A 140 -1.99 -4.84 -8.08
N ILE A 141 -2.89 -4.53 -7.16
CA ILE A 141 -3.41 -5.47 -6.17
C ILE A 141 -4.79 -5.93 -6.61
N THR A 142 -4.92 -7.23 -6.84
CA THR A 142 -6.23 -7.87 -7.06
C THR A 142 -6.66 -8.63 -5.81
N ARG A 143 -7.85 -8.33 -5.30
CA ARG A 143 -8.50 -9.06 -4.20
C ARG A 143 -9.87 -9.52 -4.63
N SER A 144 -10.31 -10.65 -4.07
CA SER A 144 -11.65 -11.18 -4.31
C SER A 144 -12.28 -11.65 -3.01
N ALA A 145 -13.59 -11.47 -2.92
CA ALA A 145 -14.40 -11.98 -1.82
C ALA A 145 -15.58 -12.75 -2.41
N SER A 146 -15.93 -13.87 -1.78
CA SER A 146 -17.06 -14.71 -2.19
C SER A 146 -18.05 -14.86 -1.05
N VAL A 147 -19.34 -14.78 -1.36
CA VAL A 147 -20.44 -14.97 -0.41
C VAL A 147 -21.40 -16.03 -0.96
N ILE A 148 -21.95 -16.85 -0.07
CA ILE A 148 -22.96 -17.86 -0.41
C ILE A 148 -24.33 -17.19 -0.31
N VAL A 149 -25.07 -17.24 -1.41
CA VAL A 149 -26.42 -16.74 -1.60
C VAL A 149 -27.30 -17.96 -1.84
N ARG A 150 -28.09 -18.34 -0.84
CA ARG A 150 -29.06 -19.45 -0.88
C ARG A 150 -30.46 -18.89 -0.74
#